data_AF-A0A924T7P7-F1
#
_entry.id   AF-A0A924T7P7-F1
#
_cell.length_a   1.000
_cell.length_b   1.000
_cell.length_c   1.000
_cell.angle_alpha   90.00
_cell.angle_beta   90.00
_cell.angle_gamma   90.00
#
_symmetry.space_group_name_H-M   'P 1'
#
loop_
_entity.id
_entity.type
_entity.pdbx_description
1 polymer ?
#
loop_
_entity_poly.entity_id
_entity_poly.type
_entity_poly.pdbx_seq_one_letter_code
_entity_poly.pdbx_strand_id
1 'polypeptide(L)'
;MKPTKNPWIEMPINDATPLIMFVDMNSCFATMEQQANRLLRGRPVGVAAYAAPYGCVISPSYEAKAQGVKTGMRVYEARELCPDIVIIQSHPTLYRDAHLRFKRIFESYTDKVTPKSIDEAVIDFRGA
;
A
#
# COMPACT_ATOMS: atom_id res chain seq x y z
N MET A 1 9.94 -13.05 40.45
CA MET A 1 10.24 -12.21 39.27
C MET A 1 9.19 -11.10 39.25
N LYS A 2 9.57 -9.83 39.45
CA LYS A 2 8.59 -8.72 39.45
C LYS A 2 8.11 -8.50 38.00
N PRO A 3 6.80 -8.32 37.76
CA PRO A 3 6.31 -8.01 36.42
C PRO A 3 6.97 -6.72 35.94
N THR A 4 7.65 -6.77 34.80
CA THR A 4 8.20 -5.59 34.16
C THR A 4 7.03 -4.71 33.73
N LYS A 5 6.95 -3.49 34.28
CA LYS A 5 5.98 -2.49 33.87
C LYS A 5 6.02 -2.36 32.35
N ASN A 6 4.86 -2.49 31.70
CA ASN A 6 4.76 -2.33 30.25
C ASN A 6 4.99 -0.85 29.93
N PRO A 7 6.10 -0.47 29.28
CA PRO A 7 6.46 0.93 29.04
C PRO A 7 5.45 1.66 28.15
N TRP A 8 4.61 0.93 27.42
CA TRP A 8 3.57 1.48 26.56
C TRP A 8 2.30 1.91 27.33
N ILE A 9 2.09 1.40 28.55
CA ILE A 9 0.91 1.74 29.38
C ILE A 9 1.14 3.05 30.15
N GLU A 10 2.39 3.43 30.41
CA GLU A 10 2.74 4.63 31.18
C GLU A 10 2.99 5.89 30.31
N MET A 11 2.74 5.83 28.99
CA MET A 11 2.89 7.02 28.14
C MET A 11 1.78 8.04 28.42
N PRO A 12 2.10 9.32 28.65
CA PRO A 12 1.10 10.36 28.82
C PRO A 12 0.27 10.48 27.54
N ILE A 13 -1.02 10.81 27.68
CA ILE A 13 -1.87 11.14 26.55
C ILE A 13 -1.24 12.32 25.80
N ASN A 14 -1.06 12.17 24.49
CA ASN A 14 -0.62 13.26 23.63
C ASN A 14 -1.79 14.23 23.42
N ASP A 15 -1.72 15.40 24.04
CA ASP A 15 -2.69 16.49 23.95
C ASP A 15 -2.41 17.48 22.81
N ALA A 16 -1.34 17.26 22.04
CA ALA A 16 -1.01 18.09 20.89
C ALA A 16 -2.11 18.04 19.83
N THR A 17 -2.37 19.19 19.20
CA THR A 17 -3.27 19.27 18.04
C THR A 17 -2.77 18.33 16.93
N PRO A 18 -3.64 17.48 16.35
CA PRO A 18 -3.24 16.47 15.37
C PRO A 18 -2.98 17.12 14.00
N LEU A 19 -1.79 17.68 13.84
CA LEU A 19 -1.35 18.37 12.61
C LEU A 19 -0.42 17.52 11.75
N ILE A 20 -0.18 16.27 12.11
CA ILE A 20 0.64 15.34 11.33
C ILE A 20 -0.24 14.19 10.86
N MET A 21 -0.28 13.99 9.55
CA MET A 21 -0.99 12.90 8.91
C MET A 21 -0.01 11.94 8.25
N PHE A 22 -0.16 10.65 8.52
CA PHE A 22 0.49 9.59 7.74
C PHE A 22 -0.53 9.05 6.75
N VAL A 23 -0.18 9.04 5.47
CA VAL A 23 -1.02 8.53 4.38
C VAL A 23 -0.35 7.29 3.81
N ASP A 24 -1.14 6.24 3.62
CA ASP A 24 -0.75 4.95 3.02
C ASP A 24 -1.86 4.50 2.06
N MET A 25 -1.50 4.17 0.82
CA MET A 25 -2.46 3.77 -0.21
C MET A 25 -2.72 2.26 -0.17
N ASN A 26 -3.96 1.89 0.13
CA ASN A 26 -4.34 0.49 0.18
C ASN A 26 -4.20 -0.25 -1.15
N SER A 27 -3.59 -1.45 -1.10
CA SER A 27 -3.42 -2.32 -2.29
C SER A 27 -2.80 -1.55 -3.46
N CYS A 28 -1.88 -0.63 -3.16
CA CYS A 28 -1.42 0.43 -4.06
C CYS A 28 -1.23 -0.02 -5.51
N PHE A 29 -0.31 -0.94 -5.79
CA PHE A 29 0.01 -1.30 -7.17
C PHE A 29 -1.16 -1.99 -7.87
N ALA A 30 -1.88 -2.89 -7.19
CA ALA A 30 -3.06 -3.51 -7.78
C ALA A 30 -4.15 -2.48 -8.12
N THR A 31 -4.41 -1.53 -7.22
CA THR A 31 -5.35 -0.42 -7.45
C THR A 31 -4.91 0.45 -8.63
N MET A 32 -3.61 0.74 -8.77
CA MET A 32 -3.05 1.49 -9.89
C MET A 32 -3.23 0.75 -11.23
N GLU A 33 -2.97 -0.56 -11.27
CA GLU A 33 -3.21 -1.39 -12.47
C GLU A 33 -4.70 -1.41 -12.86
N GLN A 34 -5.60 -1.58 -11.88
CA GLN A 34 -7.05 -1.55 -12.10
C GLN A 34 -7.55 -0.18 -12.56
N GLN A 35 -6.92 0.90 -12.09
CA GLN A 35 -7.24 2.24 -12.55
C GLN A 35 -6.79 2.44 -14.00
N ALA A 36 -5.59 1.99 -14.35
CA ALA A 36 -5.00 2.12 -15.69
C ALA A 36 -5.67 1.22 -16.74
N ASN A 37 -6.14 0.03 -16.35
CA ASN A 37 -6.83 -0.89 -17.23
C ASN A 37 -8.21 -1.26 -16.66
N ARG A 38 -9.26 -0.71 -17.29
CA ARG A 38 -10.66 -0.91 -16.87
C ARG A 38 -11.10 -2.37 -16.83
N LEU A 39 -10.48 -3.25 -17.63
CA LEU A 39 -10.82 -4.68 -17.68
C LEU A 39 -10.39 -5.45 -16.42
N LEU A 40 -9.58 -4.84 -15.55
CA LEU A 40 -9.12 -5.43 -14.30
C LEU A 40 -9.97 -5.05 -13.08
N ARG A 41 -10.85 -4.06 -13.21
CA ARG A 41 -11.69 -3.56 -12.11
C ARG A 41 -12.68 -4.63 -11.67
N GLY A 42 -12.81 -4.87 -10.38
CA GLY A 42 -13.68 -5.92 -9.84
C GLY A 42 -13.11 -7.33 -9.99
N ARG A 43 -11.90 -7.50 -10.52
CA ARG A 43 -11.25 -8.81 -10.67
C ARG A 43 -10.17 -9.02 -9.61
N PRO A 44 -9.93 -10.27 -9.17
CA PRO A 44 -8.76 -10.59 -8.36
C PRO A 44 -7.49 -10.35 -9.18
N VAL A 45 -6.74 -9.34 -8.78
CA VAL A 45 -5.42 -8.98 -9.32
C VAL A 45 -4.34 -9.23 -8.27
N GLY A 46 -3.22 -9.79 -8.69
CA GLY A 46 -1.99 -9.87 -7.91
C GLY A 46 -0.82 -9.28 -8.70
N VAL A 47 -0.28 -8.15 -8.24
CA VAL A 47 0.97 -7.62 -8.80
C VAL A 47 2.13 -8.41 -8.18
N ALA A 48 3.02 -8.93 -9.03
CA ALA A 48 4.19 -9.69 -8.63
C ALA A 48 5.49 -9.03 -9.10
N ALA A 49 6.58 -9.22 -8.35
CA ALA A 49 7.90 -8.74 -8.76
C ALA A 49 8.31 -9.36 -10.12
N TYR A 50 7.98 -10.64 -10.31
CA TYR A 50 8.11 -11.37 -11.57
C TYR A 50 6.83 -12.19 -11.79
N ALA A 51 6.27 -12.17 -13.00
CA ALA A 51 5.08 -12.95 -13.34
C ALA A 51 5.42 -14.42 -13.65
N ALA A 52 6.14 -15.08 -12.74
CA ALA A 52 6.53 -16.48 -12.82
C ALA A 52 6.01 -17.24 -11.59
N PRO A 53 5.86 -18.58 -11.62
CA PRO A 53 5.30 -19.36 -10.51
C PRO A 53 5.97 -19.10 -9.15
N TYR A 54 7.30 -18.97 -9.13
CA TYR A 54 8.09 -18.69 -7.91
C TYR A 54 8.28 -17.19 -7.62
N GLY A 55 7.68 -16.31 -8.44
CA GLY A 55 7.60 -14.89 -8.16
C GLY A 55 6.81 -14.61 -6.88
N CYS A 56 7.04 -13.43 -6.29
CA CYS A 56 6.37 -12.99 -5.08
C CYS A 56 5.27 -11.98 -5.41
N VAL A 57 4.07 -12.17 -4.88
CA VAL A 57 2.99 -11.20 -4.92
C VAL A 57 3.33 -10.05 -3.97
N ILE A 58 3.55 -8.86 -4.53
CA ILE A 58 3.94 -7.66 -3.79
C ILE A 58 2.73 -6.76 -3.48
N SER A 59 1.64 -6.88 -4.24
CA SER A 59 0.42 -6.13 -3.98
C SER A 59 -0.80 -6.92 -4.48
N PRO A 60 -1.56 -7.57 -3.58
CA PRO A 60 -2.83 -8.16 -3.92
C PRO A 60 -3.95 -7.11 -3.86
N SER A 61 -4.84 -7.14 -4.85
CA SER A 61 -6.10 -6.39 -4.87
C SER A 61 -7.02 -6.78 -3.70
N TYR A 62 -8.04 -5.97 -3.45
CA TYR A 62 -9.07 -6.28 -2.46
C TYR A 62 -9.79 -7.60 -2.79
N GLU A 63 -10.10 -7.82 -4.07
CA GLU A 63 -10.77 -9.03 -4.55
C GLU A 63 -9.91 -10.28 -4.37
N ALA A 64 -8.59 -10.18 -4.58
CA ALA A 64 -7.66 -11.28 -4.30
C ALA A 64 -7.49 -11.52 -2.78
N LYS A 65 -7.41 -10.45 -1.98
CA LYS A 65 -7.34 -10.55 -0.51
C LYS A 65 -8.58 -11.23 0.08
N ALA A 66 -9.76 -10.95 -0.48
CA ALA A 66 -11.01 -11.59 -0.07
C ALA A 66 -10.99 -13.12 -0.27
N GLN A 67 -10.17 -13.61 -1.21
CA GLN A 67 -9.96 -15.04 -1.48
C GLN A 67 -8.74 -15.61 -0.74
N GLY A 68 -8.11 -14.84 0.16
CA GLY A 68 -7.02 -15.30 1.02
C GLY A 68 -5.61 -15.04 0.48
N VAL A 69 -5.46 -14.39 -0.69
CA VAL A 69 -4.14 -14.03 -1.23
C VAL A 69 -3.51 -12.92 -0.37
N LYS A 70 -2.23 -13.08 -0.02
CA LYS A 70 -1.50 -12.16 0.86
C LYS A 70 -0.26 -11.61 0.17
N THR A 71 0.19 -10.43 0.60
CA THR A 71 1.51 -9.91 0.24
C THR A 71 2.59 -10.86 0.74
N GLY A 72 3.62 -11.12 -0.07
CA GLY A 72 4.69 -12.06 0.25
C GLY A 72 4.46 -13.49 -0.25
N MET A 73 3.24 -13.82 -0.67
CA MET A 73 2.86 -15.14 -1.17
C MET A 73 3.51 -15.43 -2.53
N ARG A 74 3.86 -16.70 -2.79
CA ARG A 74 4.32 -17.11 -4.13
C ARG A 74 3.16 -17.08 -5.11
N VAL A 75 3.46 -16.79 -6.38
CA VAL A 75 2.42 -16.74 -7.42
C VAL A 75 1.69 -18.06 -7.58
N TYR A 76 2.37 -19.21 -7.45
CA TYR A 76 1.68 -20.51 -7.52
C TYR A 76 0.70 -20.70 -6.35
N GLU A 77 1.08 -20.36 -5.12
CA GLU A 77 0.20 -20.44 -3.94
C GLU A 77 -1.01 -19.51 -4.10
N ALA A 78 -0.79 -18.30 -4.64
CA ALA A 78 -1.87 -17.36 -4.92
C ALA A 78 -2.86 -17.90 -5.95
N ARG A 79 -2.39 -18.63 -6.97
CA ARG A 79 -3.24 -19.29 -7.97
C ARG A 79 -3.97 -20.50 -7.42
N GLU A 80 -3.40 -21.21 -6.47
CA GLU A 80 -4.10 -22.31 -5.78
C GLU A 80 -5.27 -21.78 -4.92
N LEU A 81 -5.08 -20.65 -4.23
CA LEU A 81 -6.14 -20.01 -3.43
C LEU A 81 -7.17 -19.27 -4.29
N CYS A 82 -6.73 -18.64 -5.38
CA CYS A 82 -7.55 -17.83 -6.26
C CYS A 82 -7.28 -18.23 -7.73
N PRO A 83 -7.96 -19.26 -8.25
CA PRO A 83 -7.71 -19.79 -9.59
C PRO A 83 -7.87 -18.76 -10.72
N ASP A 84 -8.76 -17.78 -10.54
CA ASP A 84 -9.06 -16.74 -11.52
C ASP A 84 -8.18 -15.48 -11.38
N ILE A 85 -7.16 -15.51 -10.50
CA ILE A 85 -6.28 -14.37 -10.25
C ILE A 85 -5.54 -13.95 -11.52
N VAL A 86 -5.60 -12.66 -11.83
CA VAL A 86 -4.77 -12.05 -12.87
C VAL A 86 -3.45 -11.63 -12.25
N ILE A 87 -2.37 -12.32 -12.64
CA ILE A 87 -1.02 -11.98 -12.23
C ILE A 87 -0.42 -10.98 -13.19
N ILE A 88 0.03 -9.84 -12.67
CA ILE A 88 0.66 -8.76 -13.42
C ILE A 88 2.08 -8.59 -12.93
N GLN A 89 3.06 -8.49 -13.84
CA GLN A 89 4.42 -8.14 -13.45
C GLN A 89 4.48 -6.66 -13.08
N SER A 90 5.24 -6.31 -12.04
CA SER A 90 5.45 -4.93 -11.62
C SER A 90 5.73 -3.97 -12.79
N HIS A 91 5.03 -2.83 -12.80
CA HIS A 91 5.17 -1.74 -13.77
C HIS A 91 5.70 -0.46 -13.09
N PRO A 92 7.02 -0.36 -12.79
CA PRO A 92 7.56 0.73 -11.96
C PRO A 92 7.32 2.14 -12.50
N THR A 93 7.30 2.30 -13.82
CA THR A 93 7.05 3.60 -14.47
C THR A 93 5.64 4.12 -14.17
N LEU A 94 4.65 3.24 -14.21
CA LEU A 94 3.25 3.54 -13.89
C LEU A 94 3.09 3.93 -12.41
N TYR A 95 3.73 3.18 -11.51
CA TYR A 95 3.66 3.46 -10.07
C TYR A 95 4.35 4.77 -9.71
N ARG A 96 5.48 5.08 -10.35
CA ARG A 96 6.17 6.36 -10.18
C ARG A 96 5.34 7.54 -10.68
N ASP A 97 4.69 7.42 -11.83
CA ASP A 97 3.80 8.47 -12.34
C ASP A 97 2.65 8.76 -11.37
N ALA A 98 2.00 7.69 -10.87
CA ALA A 98 0.95 7.84 -9.88
C ALA A 98 1.45 8.47 -8.57
N HIS A 99 2.61 8.04 -8.05
CA HIS A 99 3.25 8.66 -6.88
C HIS A 99 3.45 10.17 -7.06
N LEU A 100 3.96 10.61 -8.20
CA LEU A 100 4.18 12.04 -8.48
C LEU A 100 2.86 12.83 -8.49
N ARG A 101 1.77 12.23 -8.97
CA ARG A 101 0.43 12.86 -8.93
C ARG A 101 -0.08 12.98 -7.49
N PHE A 102 0.04 11.93 -6.68
CA PHE A 102 -0.33 11.98 -5.26
C PHE A 102 0.51 13.00 -4.49
N LYS A 103 1.81 13.03 -4.72
CA LYS A 103 2.71 14.02 -4.11
C LYS A 103 2.28 15.46 -4.42
N ARG A 104 1.92 15.77 -5.68
CA ARG A 104 1.39 17.11 -6.04
C ARG A 104 0.10 17.45 -5.30
N ILE A 105 -0.77 16.47 -5.08
CA ILE A 105 -2.00 16.68 -4.28
C ILE A 105 -1.60 17.01 -2.84
N PHE A 106 -0.70 16.25 -2.22
CA PHE A 106 -0.24 16.52 -0.86
C PHE A 106 0.41 17.91 -0.74
N GLU A 107 1.27 18.26 -1.71
CA GLU A 107 1.94 19.56 -1.77
C GLU A 107 1.00 20.74 -2.02
N SER A 108 -0.23 20.49 -2.48
CA SER A 108 -1.25 21.54 -2.59
C SER A 108 -1.84 21.97 -1.24
N TYR A 109 -1.65 21.18 -0.19
CA TYR A 109 -2.11 21.50 1.16
C TYR A 109 -1.03 22.10 2.06
N THR A 110 0.24 21.74 1.86
CA THR A 110 1.38 22.21 2.65
C THR A 110 2.67 21.93 1.89
N ASP A 111 3.72 22.72 2.10
CA ASP A 111 5.06 22.47 1.56
C ASP A 111 5.83 21.39 2.36
N LYS A 112 5.32 20.98 3.53
CA LYS A 112 5.94 20.00 4.43
C LYS A 112 5.45 18.59 4.18
N VAL A 113 5.76 18.06 3.00
CA VAL A 113 5.45 16.68 2.61
C VAL A 113 6.73 15.85 2.57
N THR A 114 6.76 14.75 3.32
CA THR A 114 7.89 13.80 3.34
C THR A 114 7.45 12.43 2.83
N PRO A 115 7.79 12.06 1.57
CA PRO A 115 7.60 10.70 1.08
C PRO A 115 8.35 9.67 1.94
N LYS A 116 7.72 8.51 2.18
CA LYS A 116 8.32 7.37 2.89
C LYS A 116 8.54 6.17 1.96
N SER A 117 7.63 5.97 1.02
CA SER A 117 7.71 4.98 -0.06
C SER A 117 7.03 5.52 -1.33
N ILE A 118 6.75 4.65 -2.32
CA ILE A 118 5.92 5.01 -3.48
C ILE A 118 4.47 5.34 -3.08
N ASP A 119 3.95 4.72 -2.03
CA ASP A 119 2.56 4.83 -1.59
C ASP A 119 2.35 5.46 -0.21
N GLU A 120 3.44 5.80 0.46
CA GLU A 120 3.40 6.37 1.81
C GLU A 120 4.00 7.78 1.86
N ALA A 121 3.35 8.66 2.63
CA ALA A 121 3.85 10.00 2.91
C ALA A 121 3.44 10.49 4.31
N VAL A 122 4.29 11.32 4.90
CA VAL A 122 3.94 12.16 6.06
C VAL A 122 3.64 13.56 5.58
N ILE A 123 2.50 14.10 6.00
CA ILE A 123 2.04 15.47 5.71
C ILE A 123 1.98 16.22 7.02
N ASP A 124 2.69 17.34 7.11
CA ASP A 124 2.71 18.21 8.29
C ASP A 124 2.00 19.54 8.00
N PHE A 125 0.87 19.75 8.67
CA PHE A 125 0.01 20.91 8.53
C PHE A 125 0.39 22.07 9.46
N ARG A 126 1.48 21.97 10.23
CA ARG A 126 1.91 23.07 11.11
C ARG A 126 2.29 24.30 10.29
N GLY A 127 1.56 25.40 10.48
CA GLY A 127 1.84 26.68 9.82
C GLY A 127 1.54 26.70 8.31
N ALA A 128 0.72 25.75 7.83
CA ALA A 128 0.09 25.78 6.52
C ALA A 128 -1.15 26.68 6.52
#